data_AF-A0ABD4A645-F1
#
_entry.id   AF-A0ABD4A645-F1
#
_cell.length_a   1.000
_cell.length_b   1.000
_cell.length_c   1.000
_cell.angle_alpha   90.00
_cell.angle_beta   90.00
_cell.angle_gamma   90.00
#
_symmetry.space_group_name_H-M   'P 1'
#
loop_
_entity.id
_entity.type
_entity.pdbx_description
1 polymer ?
#
loop_
_entity_poly.entity_id
_entity_poly.type
_entity_poly.pdbx_seq_one_letter_code
_entity_poly.pdbx_strand_id
1 'polypeptide(L)'
;MIRQLEKYPEALGDYRNWLKEQGIDTTGMRPMGSAEGTMSVFAKRLKNGRSWVDKGVSAMFTGLVAYLDKLTLKTLFGRIEKWAETKVEKNPPRYYTERITSTIGEATRDNILYLKRKANIPVYKALKELSGF
;
A
#
# COMPACT_ATOMS: atom_id res chain seq x y z
N MET A 1 7.65 -10.80 -24.96
CA MET A 1 7.71 -9.70 -23.97
C MET A 1 9.15 -9.30 -23.64
N ILE A 2 10.02 -10.18 -23.12
CA ILE A 2 11.43 -9.84 -22.82
C ILE A 2 12.21 -9.35 -24.07
N ARG A 3 12.09 -10.06 -25.21
CA ARG A 3 12.71 -9.65 -26.50
C ARG A 3 12.26 -8.29 -27.06
N GLN A 4 11.14 -7.73 -26.60
CA GLN A 4 10.69 -6.39 -27.02
C GLN A 4 11.34 -5.28 -26.20
N LEU A 5 11.67 -5.55 -24.93
CA LEU A 5 12.37 -4.62 -24.04
C LEU A 5 13.87 -4.56 -24.35
N GLU A 6 14.44 -5.63 -24.91
CA GLU A 6 15.82 -5.62 -25.45
C GLU A 6 16.04 -4.56 -26.55
N LYS A 7 14.98 -4.11 -27.22
CA LYS A 7 15.06 -3.04 -28.23
C LYS A 7 15.22 -1.64 -27.63
N TYR A 8 14.95 -1.49 -26.34
CA TYR A 8 15.02 -0.22 -25.60
C TYR A 8 15.77 -0.45 -24.28
N PRO A 9 17.10 -0.68 -24.34
CA PRO A 9 17.91 -0.97 -23.15
C PRO A 9 17.85 0.16 -22.11
N GLU A 10 17.65 1.40 -22.54
CA GLU A 10 17.42 2.57 -21.68
C GLU A 10 16.15 2.46 -20.83
N ALA A 11 15.13 1.75 -21.29
CA ALA A 11 13.88 1.53 -20.55
C ALA A 11 14.02 0.50 -19.41
N LEU A 12 15.11 -0.27 -19.42
CA LEU A 12 15.46 -1.21 -18.34
C LEU A 12 16.37 -0.58 -17.28
N GLY A 13 16.87 0.63 -17.53
CA GLY A 13 17.71 1.38 -16.61
C GLY A 13 16.93 1.92 -15.41
N ASP A 14 17.64 2.16 -14.31
CA ASP A 14 17.05 2.83 -13.15
C ASP A 14 16.78 4.31 -13.48
N TYR A 15 15.50 4.68 -13.56
CA TYR A 15 15.06 6.05 -13.86
C TYR A 15 15.66 7.10 -12.92
N ARG A 16 16.10 6.71 -11.71
CA ARG A 16 16.75 7.62 -10.76
C ARG A 16 18.07 8.14 -11.30
N ASN A 17 18.80 7.35 -12.10
CA ASN A 17 20.03 7.81 -12.74
C ASN A 17 19.74 8.87 -13.80
N TRP A 18 18.72 8.64 -14.63
CA TRP A 18 18.24 9.62 -15.59
C TRP A 18 17.79 10.94 -14.91
N LEU A 19 17.05 10.86 -13.80
CA LEU A 19 16.64 12.05 -13.03
C LEU A 19 17.84 12.81 -12.44
N LYS A 20 18.87 12.11 -11.95
CA LYS A 20 20.11 12.73 -11.47
C LYS A 20 20.84 13.49 -12.57
N GLU A 21 20.88 12.93 -13.79
CA GLU A 21 21.47 13.59 -14.96
C GLU A 21 20.72 14.88 -15.33
N GLN A 22 19.41 14.93 -15.07
CA GLN A 22 18.59 16.15 -15.21
C GLN A 22 18.72 17.12 -14.02
N GLY A 23 19.59 16.84 -13.05
CA GLY A 23 19.80 17.68 -11.87
C GLY A 23 18.71 17.57 -10.80
N ILE A 24 17.85 16.55 -10.87
CA ILE A 24 16.81 16.30 -9.87
C ILE A 24 17.39 15.46 -8.73
N ASP A 25 17.28 15.94 -7.50
CA ASP A 25 17.62 15.14 -6.33
C ASP A 25 16.68 13.94 -6.22
N THR A 26 17.27 12.74 -6.21
CA THR A 26 16.55 11.47 -6.13
C THR A 26 16.65 10.82 -4.75
N THR A 27 17.19 11.53 -3.77
CA THR A 27 17.27 11.08 -2.38
C THR A 27 15.88 10.74 -1.85
N GLY A 28 15.70 9.51 -1.36
CA GLY A 28 14.41 9.00 -0.88
C GLY A 28 13.51 8.37 -1.95
N MET A 29 13.86 8.45 -3.23
CA MET A 29 13.09 7.79 -4.30
C MET A 29 13.39 6.29 -4.38
N ARG A 30 12.34 5.49 -4.61
CA ARG A 30 12.44 4.03 -4.78
C ARG A 30 12.69 3.64 -6.23
N PRO A 31 13.45 2.57 -6.51
CA PRO A 31 13.56 2.04 -7.87
C PRO A 31 12.20 1.56 -8.37
N MET A 32 12.01 1.58 -9.70
CA MET A 32 10.72 1.34 -10.34
C MET A 32 10.07 0.03 -9.88
N GLY A 33 10.80 -1.09 -9.86
CA GLY A 33 10.24 -2.38 -9.40
C GLY A 33 9.73 -2.38 -7.94
N SER A 34 10.37 -1.63 -7.04
CA SER A 34 9.90 -1.51 -5.65
C SER A 34 8.67 -0.60 -5.51
N ALA A 35 8.61 0.46 -6.32
CA ALA A 35 7.46 1.34 -6.43
C ALA A 35 6.26 0.59 -7.04
N GLU A 36 6.47 -0.15 -8.13
CA GLU A 36 5.48 -0.99 -8.81
C GLU A 36 4.88 -2.04 -7.88
N GLY A 37 5.71 -2.77 -7.13
CA GLY A 37 5.22 -3.75 -6.16
C GLY A 37 4.35 -3.11 -5.06
N THR A 38 4.65 -1.87 -4.68
CA THR A 38 3.84 -1.12 -3.70
C THR A 38 2.54 -0.63 -4.32
N MET A 39 2.58 -0.15 -5.57
CA MET A 39 1.40 0.27 -6.31
C MET A 39 0.48 -0.91 -6.65
N SER A 40 1.03 -2.09 -6.91
CA SER A 40 0.27 -3.33 -7.15
C SER A 40 -0.53 -3.74 -5.91
N VAL A 41 0.08 -3.69 -4.72
CA VAL A 41 -0.62 -3.94 -3.46
C VAL A 41 -1.69 -2.87 -3.20
N PHE A 42 -1.38 -1.60 -3.47
CA PHE A 42 -2.34 -0.50 -3.32
C PHE A 42 -3.55 -0.66 -4.27
N ALA A 43 -3.29 -1.00 -5.53
CA ALA A 43 -4.30 -1.35 -6.53
C ALA A 43 -5.14 -2.55 -6.09
N LYS A 44 -4.53 -3.59 -5.52
CA LYS A 44 -5.28 -4.73 -4.99
C LYS A 44 -6.22 -4.31 -3.87
N ARG A 45 -5.75 -3.49 -2.92
CA ARG A 45 -6.60 -3.01 -1.81
C ARG A 45 -7.75 -2.12 -2.26
N LEU A 46 -7.49 -1.24 -3.22
CA LEU A 46 -8.42 -0.18 -3.55
C LEU A 46 -9.41 -0.54 -4.68
N LYS A 47 -8.97 -1.38 -5.63
CA LYS A 47 -9.74 -1.76 -6.82
C LYS A 47 -9.75 -3.27 -7.09
N ASN A 48 -9.34 -4.08 -6.12
CA ASN A 48 -9.21 -5.54 -6.25
C ASN A 48 -8.41 -5.97 -7.50
N GLY A 49 -7.37 -5.19 -7.84
CA GLY A 49 -6.48 -5.46 -8.97
C GLY A 49 -7.02 -5.04 -10.34
N ARG A 50 -8.21 -4.45 -10.44
CA ARG A 50 -8.79 -3.97 -11.73
C ARG A 50 -8.13 -2.68 -12.21
N SER A 51 -8.27 -2.28 -13.46
CA SER A 51 -7.89 -0.91 -13.89
C SER A 51 -8.96 0.11 -13.49
N TRP A 52 -8.57 1.37 -13.30
CA TRP A 52 -9.54 2.43 -13.06
C TRP A 52 -10.21 2.82 -14.38
N VAL A 53 -11.50 3.11 -14.34
CA VAL A 53 -12.21 3.84 -15.40
C VAL A 53 -11.99 5.35 -15.20
N ASP A 54 -12.12 6.16 -16.25
CA ASP A 54 -11.83 7.61 -16.18
C ASP A 54 -12.56 8.33 -15.05
N LYS A 55 -13.85 8.00 -14.87
CA LYS A 55 -14.66 8.55 -13.76
C LYS A 55 -14.07 8.22 -12.39
N GLY A 56 -13.52 7.02 -12.23
CA GLY A 56 -12.90 6.60 -10.99
C GLY A 56 -11.56 7.30 -10.75
N VAL A 57 -10.72 7.44 -11.79
CA VAL A 57 -9.48 8.24 -11.71
C VAL A 57 -9.78 9.67 -11.29
N SER A 58 -10.78 10.30 -11.92
CA SER A 58 -11.22 11.66 -11.58
C SER A 58 -11.67 11.75 -10.13
N ALA A 59 -12.52 10.81 -9.67
CA ALA A 59 -12.98 10.79 -8.28
C ALA A 59 -11.83 10.60 -7.28
N MET A 60 -10.81 9.80 -7.61
CA MET A 60 -9.61 9.65 -6.79
C MET A 60 -8.86 10.97 -6.65
N PHE A 61 -8.61 11.67 -7.76
CA PHE A 61 -7.90 12.96 -7.72
C PHE A 61 -8.69 14.02 -6.96
N THR A 62 -10.02 14.10 -7.18
CA THR A 62 -10.89 14.98 -6.38
C THR A 62 -10.82 14.62 -4.89
N GLY A 63 -10.80 13.33 -4.59
CA GLY A 63 -10.51 12.73 -3.28
C GLY A 63 -9.27 13.32 -2.62
N LEU A 64 -8.16 13.18 -3.33
CA LEU A 64 -6.82 13.47 -2.86
C LEU A 64 -6.57 14.98 -2.73
N VAL A 65 -7.02 15.78 -3.69
CA VAL A 65 -6.95 17.26 -3.62
C VAL A 65 -7.69 17.76 -2.39
N ALA A 66 -8.94 17.32 -2.19
CA ALA A 66 -9.69 17.77 -1.03
C ALA A 66 -9.11 17.29 0.30
N TYR A 67 -8.46 16.12 0.35
CA TYR A 67 -7.73 15.69 1.54
C TYR A 67 -6.53 16.59 1.85
N LEU A 68 -5.69 16.87 0.84
CA LEU A 68 -4.49 17.72 1.00
C LEU A 68 -4.85 19.16 1.37
N ASP A 69 -5.91 19.69 0.75
CA ASP A 69 -6.42 21.04 0.99
C ASP A 69 -7.34 21.14 2.21
N LYS A 70 -7.56 20.01 2.93
CA LYS A 70 -8.46 19.90 4.09
C LYS A 70 -9.89 20.37 3.79
N LEU A 71 -10.34 20.21 2.55
CA LEU A 71 -11.69 20.53 2.12
C LEU A 71 -12.66 19.41 2.52
N THR A 72 -13.92 19.78 2.72
CA THR A 72 -14.98 18.80 3.00
C THR A 72 -15.32 18.05 1.73
N LEU A 73 -15.32 16.71 1.75
CA LEU A 73 -15.76 15.90 0.61
C LEU A 73 -17.20 15.45 0.76
N LYS A 74 -18.04 15.81 -0.20
CA LYS A 74 -19.42 15.33 -0.27
C LYS A 74 -19.42 14.00 -1.02
N THR A 75 -19.65 12.91 -0.30
CA THR A 75 -19.75 11.56 -0.86
C THR A 75 -21.21 11.11 -0.92
N LEU A 76 -21.49 10.01 -1.63
CA LEU A 76 -22.81 9.38 -1.64
C LEU A 76 -23.28 8.97 -0.24
N PHE A 77 -22.36 8.75 0.69
CA PHE A 77 -22.63 8.35 2.07
C PHE A 77 -22.74 9.55 3.03
N GLY A 78 -22.68 10.79 2.52
CA GLY A 78 -22.77 12.02 3.32
C GLY A 78 -21.54 12.92 3.17
N ARG A 79 -21.47 13.96 4.00
CA ARG A 79 -20.39 14.95 3.99
C ARG A 79 -19.27 14.51 4.93
N ILE A 80 -18.08 14.28 4.38
CA ILE A 80 -16.86 14.04 5.16
C ILE A 80 -16.33 15.40 5.60
N GLU A 81 -16.62 15.76 6.85
CA GLU A 81 -16.17 17.02 7.47
C GLU A 81 -14.87 16.85 8.26
N LYS A 82 -14.57 15.63 8.72
CA LYS A 82 -13.34 15.30 9.45
C LYS A 82 -12.61 14.14 8.78
N TRP A 83 -11.41 14.42 8.29
CA TRP A 83 -10.49 13.42 7.77
C TRP A 83 -9.84 12.67 8.95
N ALA A 84 -10.56 11.66 9.43
CA ALA A 84 -10.14 10.66 10.43
C ALA A 84 -9.26 11.22 11.58
N GLU A 85 -9.89 11.67 12.66
CA GLU A 85 -9.29 11.44 13.98
C GLU A 85 -9.24 9.91 14.17
N THR A 86 -8.06 9.36 14.47
CA THR A 86 -7.87 7.92 14.76
C THR A 86 -8.70 7.54 15.98
N LYS A 87 -9.97 7.21 15.79
CA LYS A 87 -10.77 6.57 16.83
C LYS A 87 -10.27 5.15 16.96
N VAL A 88 -9.45 4.90 17.98
CA VAL A 88 -9.09 3.54 18.39
C VAL A 88 -10.39 2.86 18.83
N GLU A 89 -10.95 2.02 17.97
CA GLU A 89 -12.08 1.17 18.32
C GLU A 89 -11.63 0.21 19.42
N LYS A 90 -12.21 0.37 20.62
CA LYS A 90 -11.82 -0.41 21.81
C LYS A 90 -12.11 -1.92 21.68
N ASN A 91 -12.96 -2.33 20.74
CA ASN A 91 -13.31 -3.73 20.49
C ASN A 91 -13.59 -3.95 18.98
N PRO A 92 -12.58 -4.35 18.19
CA PRO A 92 -12.80 -4.62 16.77
C PRO A 92 -13.71 -5.85 16.58
N PRO A 93 -14.73 -5.80 15.70
CA PRO A 93 -15.55 -6.96 15.37
C PRO A 93 -14.73 -8.16 14.90
N ARG A 94 -15.15 -9.40 15.23
CA ARG A 94 -14.41 -10.65 14.89
C ARG A 94 -13.94 -10.72 13.42
N TYR A 95 -14.75 -10.24 12.47
CA TYR A 95 -14.38 -10.25 11.04
C TYR A 95 -13.08 -9.48 10.74
N TYR A 96 -12.73 -8.46 11.52
CA TYR A 96 -11.46 -7.73 11.33
C TYR A 96 -10.26 -8.65 11.58
N THR A 97 -10.33 -9.50 12.61
CA THR A 97 -9.26 -10.46 12.92
C THR A 97 -9.12 -11.52 11.82
N GLU A 98 -10.23 -12.01 11.26
CA GLU A 98 -10.23 -12.96 10.13
C GLU A 98 -9.68 -12.35 8.83
N ARG A 99 -9.96 -11.06 8.59
CA ARG A 99 -9.37 -10.35 7.45
C ARG A 99 -7.86 -10.14 7.64
N ILE A 100 -7.41 -9.86 8.86
CA ILE A 100 -5.97 -9.71 9.16
C ILE A 100 -5.24 -11.04 8.96
N THR A 101 -5.78 -12.17 9.48
CA THR A 101 -5.15 -13.49 9.31
C THR A 101 -5.03 -13.91 7.85
N SER A 102 -6.06 -13.67 7.04
CA SER A 102 -6.03 -13.93 5.60
C SER A 102 -5.08 -13.00 4.83
N THR A 103 -4.84 -11.78 5.31
CA THR A 103 -4.01 -10.77 4.62
C THR A 103 -2.57 -10.72 5.15
N ILE A 104 -2.21 -11.45 6.22
CA ILE A 104 -0.88 -11.38 6.85
C ILE A 104 0.26 -11.72 5.88
N GLY A 105 0.09 -12.73 5.01
CA GLY A 105 1.09 -13.06 3.99
C GLY A 105 1.32 -11.91 3.01
N GLU A 106 0.24 -11.27 2.57
CA GLU A 106 0.31 -10.11 1.67
C GLU A 106 0.89 -8.86 2.34
N ALA A 107 0.50 -8.60 3.59
CA ALA A 107 0.94 -7.45 4.36
C ALA A 107 2.44 -7.51 4.69
N THR A 108 2.93 -8.72 4.99
CA THR A 108 4.34 -8.95 5.34
C THR A 108 5.20 -9.27 4.12
N ARG A 109 4.57 -9.45 2.94
CA ARG A 109 5.21 -9.88 1.68
C ARG A 109 6.11 -11.10 1.90
N ASP A 110 5.73 -11.96 2.83
CA ASP A 110 6.53 -13.11 3.26
C ASP A 110 7.93 -12.81 3.80
N ASN A 111 8.29 -11.53 4.00
CA ASN A 111 9.58 -11.13 4.54
C ASN A 111 9.73 -11.47 6.02
N ILE A 112 8.60 -11.78 6.67
CA ILE A 112 8.52 -12.13 8.07
C ILE A 112 8.32 -13.64 8.20
N LEU A 113 9.39 -14.40 7.97
CA LEU A 113 9.37 -15.87 7.95
C LEU A 113 8.86 -16.51 9.25
N TYR A 114 8.99 -15.82 10.39
CA TYR A 114 8.52 -16.33 11.67
C TYR A 114 6.99 -16.39 11.78
N LEU A 115 6.24 -15.58 11.02
CA LEU A 115 4.78 -15.62 10.97
C LEU A 115 4.24 -16.78 10.14
N LYS A 116 5.09 -17.46 9.36
CA LYS A 116 4.73 -18.66 8.58
C LYS A 116 4.94 -19.97 9.33
N ARG A 117 5.74 -19.98 10.40
CA ARG A 117 6.12 -21.23 11.09
C ARG A 117 5.07 -21.63 12.14
N LYS A 118 5.03 -22.93 12.48
CA LYS A 118 4.15 -23.47 13.53
C LYS A 118 4.32 -22.69 14.84
N ALA A 119 3.19 -22.45 15.52
CA ALA A 119 3.01 -21.63 16.73
C ALA A 119 3.77 -22.06 18.00
N ASN A 120 4.82 -22.89 17.91
CA ASN A 120 5.54 -23.42 19.07
C ASN A 120 7.04 -23.06 19.06
N ILE A 121 7.38 -21.87 18.55
CA ILE A 121 8.74 -21.33 18.56
C ILE A 121 8.84 -20.28 19.67
N PRO A 122 9.98 -20.16 20.40
CA PRO A 122 10.14 -19.18 21.48
C PRO A 122 9.73 -17.74 21.09
N VAL A 123 10.01 -17.33 19.86
CA VAL A 123 9.62 -16.02 19.32
C VAL A 123 8.10 -15.82 19.27
N TYR A 124 7.34 -16.87 18.93
CA TYR A 124 5.88 -16.80 18.94
C TYR A 124 5.34 -16.64 20.37
N LYS A 125 5.94 -17.32 21.36
CA LYS A 125 5.58 -17.17 22.78
C LYS A 125 5.84 -15.75 23.26
N ALA A 126 7.02 -15.20 22.96
CA ALA A 126 7.37 -13.82 23.30
C ALA A 126 6.41 -12.80 22.67
N LEU A 127 6.04 -12.95 21.40
CA LEU A 127 5.07 -12.06 20.75
C LEU A 127 3.66 -12.23 21.30
N LYS A 128 3.24 -13.46 21.63
CA LYS A 128 1.94 -13.73 22.25
C LYS A 128 1.85 -13.12 23.65
N GLU A 129 2.91 -13.23 24.44
CA GLU A 129 3.02 -12.59 25.75
C GLU A 129 2.96 -11.06 25.63
N LEU A 130 3.59 -10.48 24.61
CA LEU A 130 3.53 -9.04 24.33
C LEU A 130 2.14 -8.56 23.88
N SER A 131 1.36 -9.42 23.22
CA SER A 131 -0.02 -9.11 22.80
C SER A 131 -1.06 -9.13 23.93
N GLY A 132 -0.68 -9.69 25.09
CA GLY A 132 -1.53 -9.81 26.28
C GLY A 132 -1.33 -8.71 27.32
N PHE A 133 -0.61 -7.63 26.98
CA PHE A 133 -0.43 -6.42 27.80
C PHE A 133 -1.18 -5.24 27.20
#